data_AF-A0A516PVX1-F1
#
_entry.id   AF-A0A516PVX1-F1
#
_cell.length_a   1.000
_cell.length_b   1.000
_cell.length_c   1.000
_cell.angle_alpha   90.00
_cell.angle_beta   90.00
_cell.angle_gamma   90.00
#
_symmetry.space_group_name_H-M   'P 1'
#
loop_
_entity.id
_entity.type
_entity.pdbx_description
1 polymer ?
#
loop_
_entity_poly.entity_id
_entity_poly.type
_entity_poly.pdbx_seq_one_letter_code
_entity_poly.pdbx_strand_id
1 'polypeptide(L)'
;MPKQYPKQQRDRAVRMVQDHLDEYDSPYLACKAIAPKVGVGVESLRRWVQQAQIDAGEQPGTTSVERARIKELERENRELREANEILKAASGFLRGGTRPPTPMIVEFIDAQRRCGHRIFLICRVLLEFGIRFSERAYRKARTRPPADRDLDDAVVVEALLATRRPDPVTGRPPKERFYGRRKMTRWLRRQGLDVPYCQVDRLMRQEGLNGLRRGKQKTTTIRDPKRPAATDLLNRNFTAAVPDQVWIADITYVSTWSGWCYTAFVVDVFSQRILGWAVATTMGDRLVRDALAMAVWQRDHQGHPIADQLVHHSDKGSQYTSIRFGESLTHNGIRPSTGSVGDSYDNALMESINGLYKNECIRPEGPIKTLLDVEYATAEWVDWWNHDRLHSSLGYLIPAEYEEAHYDHLLNLLQPEPAHP
;
A
#
# COMPACT_ATOMS: atom_id res chain seq x y z
N MET A 1 45.27 19.42 38.81
CA MET A 1 45.60 18.14 38.14
C MET A 1 46.61 17.38 39.00
N PRO A 2 46.49 16.06 39.18
CA PRO A 2 47.51 15.29 39.89
C PRO A 2 48.83 15.37 39.12
N LYS A 3 49.93 15.70 39.80
CA LYS A 3 51.27 15.79 39.22
C LYS A 3 51.68 14.40 38.72
N GLN A 4 51.87 14.23 37.41
CA GLN A 4 52.33 12.97 36.83
C GLN A 4 53.85 12.87 36.98
N TYR A 5 54.32 11.77 37.56
CA TYR A 5 55.74 11.47 37.70
C TYR A 5 56.13 10.40 36.67
N PRO A 6 57.25 10.56 35.94
CA PRO A 6 57.78 9.53 35.05
C PRO A 6 58.02 8.20 35.78
N LYS A 7 57.79 7.07 35.09
CA LYS A 7 57.97 5.72 35.67
C LYS A 7 59.37 5.52 36.26
N GLN A 8 60.41 5.96 35.56
CA GLN A 8 61.80 5.88 36.04
C GLN A 8 62.04 6.67 37.33
N GLN A 9 61.40 7.83 37.49
CA GLN A 9 61.49 8.63 38.73
C GLN A 9 60.80 7.92 39.89
N ARG A 10 59.63 7.29 39.63
CA ARG A 10 58.89 6.50 40.60
C ARG A 10 59.68 5.27 41.06
N ASP A 11 60.23 4.50 40.13
CA ASP A 11 60.98 3.28 40.43
C ASP A 11 62.25 3.59 41.23
N ARG A 12 62.97 4.68 40.88
CA ARG A 12 64.13 5.17 41.64
C ARG A 12 63.76 5.62 43.05
N ALA A 13 62.64 6.33 43.21
CA ALA A 13 62.18 6.80 44.51
C ALA A 13 61.78 5.64 45.44
N VAL A 14 61.11 4.62 44.89
CA VAL A 14 60.73 3.41 45.64
C VAL A 14 61.97 2.63 46.09
N ARG A 15 62.92 2.39 45.18
CA ARG A 15 64.19 1.71 45.52
C ARG A 15 64.95 2.46 46.61
N MET A 16 65.08 3.78 46.50
CA MET A 16 65.75 4.61 47.51
C MET A 16 65.08 4.51 48.90
N VAL A 17 63.75 4.37 48.97
CA VAL A 17 63.09 4.13 50.26
C VAL A 17 63.36 2.72 50.77
N GLN A 18 63.25 1.71 49.91
CA GLN A 18 63.48 0.31 50.27
C GLN A 18 64.90 0.07 50.80
N ASP A 19 65.91 0.65 50.17
CA ASP A 19 67.33 0.52 50.55
C ASP A 19 67.64 1.14 51.92
N HIS A 20 66.81 2.08 52.40
CA HIS A 20 66.99 2.77 53.67
C HIS A 20 65.88 2.45 54.69
N LEU A 21 65.07 1.41 54.48
CA LEU A 21 63.96 1.06 55.39
C LEU A 21 64.45 0.73 56.80
N ASP A 22 65.61 0.07 56.93
CA ASP A 22 66.17 -0.37 58.21
C ASP A 22 66.78 0.78 59.04
N GLU A 23 66.97 1.95 58.44
CA GLU A 23 67.53 3.14 59.09
C GLU A 23 66.47 3.98 59.83
N TYR A 24 65.18 3.61 59.73
CA TYR A 24 64.06 4.37 60.29
C TYR A 24 63.06 3.48 61.02
N ASP A 25 62.53 3.97 62.16
CA ASP A 25 61.54 3.25 62.99
C ASP A 25 60.21 2.93 62.27
N SER A 26 59.96 3.54 61.11
CA SER A 26 58.74 3.32 60.33
C SER A 26 58.94 3.62 58.84
N PRO A 27 58.30 2.84 57.94
CA PRO A 27 58.24 3.14 56.51
C PRO A 27 57.72 4.54 56.18
N TYR A 28 56.86 5.11 57.05
CA TYR A 28 56.37 6.48 56.89
C TYR A 28 57.46 7.53 57.16
N LEU A 29 58.33 7.29 58.15
CA LEU A 29 59.44 8.18 58.48
C LEU A 29 60.51 8.16 57.37
N ALA A 30 60.80 6.97 56.81
CA ALA A 30 61.65 6.83 55.63
C ALA A 30 61.07 7.60 54.43
N CYS A 31 59.77 7.45 54.14
CA CYS A 31 59.11 8.20 53.08
C CYS A 31 59.12 9.72 53.32
N LYS A 32 58.95 10.18 54.56
CA LYS A 32 58.97 11.61 54.92
C LYS A 32 60.36 12.24 54.75
N ALA A 33 61.42 11.50 55.05
CA ALA A 33 62.80 11.94 54.88
C ALA A 33 63.27 11.95 53.42
N ILE A 34 62.79 10.99 52.61
CA ILE A 34 63.27 10.77 51.23
C ILE A 34 62.43 11.52 50.19
N ALA A 35 61.13 11.72 50.43
CA ALA A 35 60.24 12.41 49.50
C ALA A 35 60.73 13.81 49.05
N PRO A 36 61.24 14.70 49.94
CA PRO A 36 61.81 15.99 49.52
C PRO A 36 63.06 15.84 48.64
N LYS A 37 63.89 14.82 48.88
CA LYS A 37 65.15 14.57 48.15
C LYS A 37 64.91 14.13 46.71
N VAL A 38 63.76 13.48 46.43
CA VAL A 38 63.39 12.97 45.10
C VAL A 38 62.33 13.85 44.40
N GLY A 39 61.87 14.92 45.06
CA GLY A 39 60.91 15.88 44.51
C GLY A 39 59.48 15.33 44.37
N VAL A 40 59.09 14.36 45.20
CA VAL A 40 57.79 13.68 45.19
C VAL A 40 57.02 14.01 46.48
N GLY A 41 55.68 14.02 46.45
CA GLY A 41 54.87 14.15 47.66
C GLY A 41 54.97 12.92 48.57
N VAL A 42 55.11 13.12 49.88
CA VAL A 42 55.28 12.06 50.91
C VAL A 42 54.23 10.95 50.77
N GLU A 43 52.96 11.32 50.63
CA GLU A 43 51.85 10.37 50.52
C GLU A 43 51.84 9.59 49.20
N SER A 44 52.37 10.19 48.12
CA SER A 44 52.52 9.48 46.83
C SER A 44 53.62 8.44 46.90
N LEU A 45 54.76 8.79 47.53
CA LEU A 45 55.88 7.88 47.72
C LEU A 45 55.50 6.70 48.64
N ARG A 46 54.80 6.98 49.75
CA ARG A 46 54.27 5.96 50.65
C ARG A 46 53.39 4.94 49.93
N ARG A 47 52.43 5.39 49.12
CA ARG A 47 51.54 4.51 48.34
C ARG A 47 52.30 3.68 47.31
N TRP A 48 53.38 4.21 46.73
CA TRP A 48 54.19 3.45 45.78
C TRP A 48 55.04 2.38 46.45
N VAL A 49 55.64 2.69 47.61
CA VAL A 49 56.42 1.73 48.41
C VAL A 49 55.52 0.62 48.94
N GLN A 50 54.34 0.98 49.48
CA GLN A 50 53.35 -0.01 49.91
C GLN A 50 52.90 -0.91 48.76
N GLN A 51 52.67 -0.35 47.56
CA GLN A 51 52.34 -1.16 46.39
C GLN A 51 53.50 -2.07 45.96
N ALA A 52 54.75 -1.61 46.05
CA ALA A 52 55.92 -2.42 45.72
C ALA A 52 56.13 -3.58 46.72
N GLN A 53 55.84 -3.37 48.01
CA GLN A 53 55.84 -4.42 49.03
C GLN A 53 54.72 -5.45 48.79
N ILE A 54 53.53 -5.01 48.35
CA ILE A 54 52.45 -5.90 47.92
C ILE A 54 52.85 -6.69 46.67
N ASP A 55 53.49 -6.03 45.69
CA ASP A 55 53.97 -6.68 44.47
C ASP A 55 55.11 -7.68 44.72
N ALA A 56 55.89 -7.50 45.79
CA ALA A 56 56.93 -8.42 46.27
C ALA A 56 56.40 -9.55 47.17
N GLY A 57 55.11 -9.53 47.54
CA GLY A 57 54.49 -10.52 48.43
C GLY A 57 54.77 -10.32 49.93
N GLU A 58 55.38 -9.20 50.31
CA GLU A 58 55.73 -8.87 51.70
C GLU A 58 54.51 -8.36 52.50
N GLN A 59 53.48 -7.88 51.81
CA GLN A 59 52.21 -7.48 52.41
C GLN A 59 50.99 -8.04 51.66
N PRO A 60 49.89 -8.37 52.36
CA PRO A 60 48.66 -8.83 51.72
C PRO A 60 48.00 -7.69 50.93
N GLY A 61 47.69 -7.94 49.65
CA GLY A 61 46.98 -7.00 48.79
C GLY A 61 46.98 -7.43 47.33
N THR A 62 46.19 -6.75 46.49
CA THR A 62 46.17 -7.01 45.04
C THR A 62 47.41 -6.42 44.39
N THR A 63 48.18 -7.25 43.70
CA THR A 63 49.38 -6.84 42.98
C THR A 63 49.05 -5.90 41.81
N SER A 64 50.01 -5.13 41.35
CA SER A 64 49.88 -4.25 40.19
C SER A 64 49.50 -5.02 38.91
N VAL A 65 49.98 -6.27 38.78
CA VAL A 65 49.65 -7.17 37.67
C VAL A 65 48.19 -7.62 37.77
N GLU A 66 47.76 -8.08 38.94
CA GLU A 66 46.36 -8.47 39.18
C GLU A 66 45.40 -7.29 39.01
N ARG A 67 45.76 -6.08 39.48
CA ARG A 67 44.95 -4.87 39.28
C ARG A 67 44.83 -4.51 37.80
N ALA A 68 45.91 -4.63 37.04
CA ALA A 68 45.87 -4.41 35.59
C ALA A 68 44.97 -5.44 34.91
N ARG A 69 45.06 -6.72 35.32
CA ARG A 69 44.22 -7.80 34.79
C ARG A 69 42.75 -7.64 35.15
N ILE A 70 42.43 -7.25 36.37
CA ILE A 70 41.06 -6.93 36.81
C ILE A 70 40.49 -5.81 35.95
N LYS A 71 41.25 -4.72 35.74
CA LYS A 71 40.82 -3.61 34.90
C LYS A 71 40.57 -4.03 33.45
N GLU A 72 41.42 -4.90 32.90
CA GLU A 72 41.24 -5.47 31.56
C GLU A 72 39.98 -6.35 31.49
N LEU A 73 39.80 -7.26 32.45
CA LEU A 73 38.64 -8.15 32.54
C LEU A 73 37.33 -7.39 32.79
N GLU A 74 37.35 -6.31 33.57
CA GLU A 74 36.18 -5.44 33.78
C GLU A 74 35.80 -4.70 32.51
N ARG A 75 36.80 -4.25 31.74
CA ARG A 75 36.57 -3.65 30.43
C ARG A 75 35.98 -4.68 29.46
N GLU A 76 36.56 -5.87 29.40
CA GLU A 76 36.10 -6.96 28.54
C GLU A 76 34.67 -7.38 28.92
N ASN A 77 34.37 -7.57 30.21
CA ASN A 77 33.02 -7.88 30.70
C ASN A 77 32.00 -6.81 30.29
N ARG A 78 32.39 -5.53 30.34
CA ARG A 78 31.51 -4.44 29.92
C ARG A 78 31.23 -4.49 28.43
N GLU A 79 32.25 -4.72 27.61
CA GLU A 79 32.09 -4.87 26.16
C GLU A 79 31.26 -6.11 25.79
N LEU A 80 31.46 -7.23 26.49
CA LEU A 80 30.70 -8.47 26.30
C LEU A 80 29.23 -8.33 26.72
N ARG A 81 28.95 -7.63 27.83
CA ARG A 81 27.57 -7.33 28.25
C ARG A 81 26.86 -6.42 27.23
N GLU A 82 27.55 -5.38 26.76
CA GLU A 82 27.01 -4.48 25.73
C GLU A 82 26.74 -5.24 24.42
N ALA A 83 27.66 -6.11 23.99
CA ALA A 83 27.46 -6.97 22.82
C ALA A 83 26.27 -7.93 22.99
N ASN A 84 26.12 -8.56 24.15
CA ASN A 84 24.99 -9.46 24.44
C ASN A 84 23.63 -8.75 24.37
N GLU A 85 23.52 -7.51 24.82
CA GLU A 85 22.28 -6.74 24.70
C GLU A 85 21.96 -6.41 23.23
N ILE A 86 22.97 -6.01 22.45
CA ILE A 86 22.83 -5.80 21.00
C ILE A 86 22.40 -7.11 20.32
N LEU A 87 22.95 -8.25 20.73
CA LEU A 87 22.61 -9.58 20.19
C LEU A 87 21.16 -9.98 20.49
N LYS A 88 20.70 -9.77 21.72
CA LYS A 88 19.29 -10.01 22.09
C LYS A 88 18.36 -9.18 21.21
N ALA A 89 18.69 -7.91 20.98
CA ALA A 89 17.93 -7.04 20.09
C ALA A 89 18.03 -7.46 18.60
N ALA A 90 19.19 -7.94 18.16
CA ALA A 90 19.43 -8.40 16.79
C ALA A 90 18.73 -9.75 16.49
N SER A 91 18.38 -10.54 17.50
CA SER A 91 17.77 -11.87 17.35
C SER A 91 16.43 -11.87 16.61
N GLY A 92 15.71 -10.74 16.54
CA GLY A 92 14.55 -10.56 15.66
C GLY A 92 14.92 -10.08 14.25
N PHE A 93 15.91 -9.20 14.15
CA PHE A 93 16.42 -8.60 12.92
C PHE A 93 17.11 -9.62 11.99
N LEU A 94 17.77 -10.63 12.55
CA LEU A 94 18.60 -11.61 11.83
C LEU A 94 17.87 -12.91 11.41
N ARG A 95 16.56 -13.05 11.66
CA ARG A 95 15.82 -14.31 11.38
C ARG A 95 15.53 -14.59 9.91
N GLY A 96 15.58 -13.58 9.05
CA GLY A 96 15.42 -13.78 7.61
C GLY A 96 16.75 -14.25 7.02
N GLY A 97 16.86 -15.49 6.54
CA GLY A 97 18.10 -16.09 6.01
C GLY A 97 18.75 -15.41 4.79
N THR A 98 18.39 -14.18 4.45
CA THR A 98 19.01 -13.33 3.43
C THR A 98 19.53 -12.04 4.05
N ARG A 99 20.63 -11.50 3.50
CA ARG A 99 21.23 -10.24 3.99
C ARG A 99 20.17 -9.12 3.99
N PRO A 100 19.93 -8.43 5.12
CA PRO A 100 18.96 -7.34 5.18
C PRO A 100 19.30 -6.18 4.21
N PRO A 101 18.30 -5.47 3.68
CA PRO A 101 18.52 -4.28 2.85
C PRO A 101 19.30 -3.20 3.63
N THR A 102 20.08 -2.39 2.91
CA THR A 102 20.88 -1.31 3.53
C THR A 102 20.06 -0.36 4.42
N PRO A 103 18.85 0.11 4.01
CA PRO A 103 18.01 0.94 4.87
C PRO A 103 17.67 0.28 6.22
N MET A 104 17.36 -1.02 6.22
CA MET A 104 17.03 -1.77 7.43
C MET A 104 18.24 -1.89 8.37
N ILE A 105 19.44 -2.07 7.81
CA ILE A 105 20.69 -2.09 8.60
C ILE A 105 20.96 -0.70 9.22
N VAL A 106 20.73 0.38 8.47
CA VAL A 106 20.89 1.75 8.98
C VAL A 106 19.89 2.03 10.10
N GLU A 107 18.63 1.66 9.92
CA GLU A 107 17.58 1.83 10.93
C GLU A 107 17.88 1.04 12.20
N PHE A 108 18.36 -0.21 12.08
CA PHE A 108 18.81 -0.99 13.23
C PHE A 108 19.97 -0.30 13.97
N ILE A 109 20.99 0.18 13.25
CA ILE A 109 22.11 0.91 13.87
C ILE A 109 21.63 2.18 14.56
N ASP A 110 20.69 2.92 13.97
CA ASP A 110 20.09 4.11 14.58
C ASP A 110 19.29 3.78 15.85
N ALA A 111 18.51 2.69 15.84
CA ALA A 111 17.78 2.22 17.02
C ALA A 111 18.74 1.85 18.16
N GLN A 112 19.79 1.08 17.88
CA GLN A 112 20.79 0.70 18.89
C GLN A 112 21.58 1.91 19.39
N ARG A 113 21.87 2.89 18.52
CA ARG A 113 22.52 4.14 18.91
C ARG A 113 21.63 4.97 19.86
N ARG A 114 20.31 4.98 19.66
CA ARG A 114 19.35 5.64 20.59
C ARG A 114 19.33 4.96 21.96
N CYS A 115 19.57 3.66 22.02
CA CYS A 115 19.75 2.91 23.27
C CYS A 115 21.12 3.16 23.94
N GLY A 116 21.98 4.02 23.38
CA GLY A 116 23.28 4.39 23.94
C GLY A 116 24.45 3.52 23.49
N HIS A 117 24.24 2.56 22.59
CA HIS A 117 25.30 1.68 22.12
C HIS A 117 26.27 2.38 21.16
N ARG A 118 27.56 2.04 21.27
CA ARG A 118 28.60 2.57 20.37
C ARG A 118 28.50 1.94 18.98
N ILE A 119 28.55 2.78 17.93
CA ILE A 119 28.44 2.34 16.52
C ILE A 119 29.47 1.26 16.18
N PHE A 120 30.71 1.40 16.65
CA PHE A 120 31.77 0.39 16.50
C PHE A 120 31.32 -1.00 16.96
N LEU A 121 30.72 -1.09 18.15
CA LEU A 121 30.28 -2.36 18.74
C LEU A 121 29.09 -2.94 17.99
N ILE A 122 28.14 -2.10 17.58
CA ILE A 122 27.00 -2.54 16.76
C ILE A 122 27.49 -3.14 15.44
N CYS A 123 28.43 -2.48 14.75
CA CYS A 123 29.01 -2.98 13.50
C CYS A 123 29.82 -4.27 13.71
N ARG A 124 30.54 -4.39 14.84
CA ARG A 124 31.28 -5.61 15.20
C ARG A 124 30.33 -6.80 15.39
N VAL A 125 29.25 -6.60 16.14
CA VAL A 125 28.21 -7.62 16.34
C VAL A 125 27.57 -8.02 15.01
N LEU A 126 27.21 -7.06 14.15
CA LEU A 126 26.67 -7.37 12.82
C LEU A 126 27.65 -8.19 11.95
N LEU A 127 28.94 -7.90 12.05
CA LEU A 127 29.99 -8.62 11.32
C LEU A 127 30.09 -10.09 11.74
N GLU A 128 29.97 -10.38 13.05
CA GLU A 128 29.97 -11.75 13.59
C GLU A 128 28.82 -12.60 13.02
N PHE A 129 27.72 -11.97 12.60
CA PHE A 129 26.56 -12.62 11.98
C PHE A 129 26.60 -12.56 10.44
N GLY A 130 27.77 -12.30 9.85
CA GLY A 130 27.95 -12.30 8.40
C GLY A 130 27.48 -11.02 7.69
N ILE A 131 27.01 -10.01 8.43
CA ILE A 131 26.62 -8.72 7.86
C ILE A 131 27.82 -7.78 7.84
N ARG A 132 28.53 -7.75 6.71
CA ARG A 132 29.64 -6.81 6.49
C ARG A 132 29.12 -5.38 6.31
N PHE A 133 29.03 -4.63 7.41
CA PHE A 133 28.63 -3.22 7.42
C PHE A 133 29.52 -2.42 8.38
N SER A 134 30.30 -1.48 7.85
CA SER A 134 31.26 -0.70 8.63
C SER A 134 30.70 0.65 9.08
N GLU A 135 31.34 1.28 10.07
CA GLU A 135 30.97 2.65 10.48
C GLU A 135 31.00 3.65 9.31
N ARG A 136 31.98 3.50 8.42
CA ARG A 136 32.10 4.35 7.22
C ARG A 136 30.94 4.10 6.27
N ALA A 137 30.54 2.84 6.08
CA ALA A 137 29.38 2.48 5.27
C ALA A 137 28.08 3.03 5.87
N TYR A 138 27.90 2.95 7.19
CA TYR A 138 26.77 3.57 7.90
C TYR A 138 26.72 5.09 7.70
N ARG A 139 27.83 5.81 7.94
CA ARG A 139 27.89 7.27 7.75
C ARG A 139 27.61 7.67 6.30
N LYS A 140 28.14 6.93 5.34
CA LYS A 140 27.87 7.13 3.91
C LYS A 140 26.41 6.86 3.57
N ALA A 141 25.84 5.76 4.07
CA ALA A 141 24.45 5.40 3.82
C ALA A 141 23.47 6.43 4.41
N ARG A 142 23.78 6.99 5.58
CA ARG A 142 22.94 8.01 6.25
C ARG A 142 22.92 9.37 5.56
N THR A 143 23.96 9.68 4.77
CA THR A 143 24.11 10.94 4.02
C THR A 143 23.90 10.75 2.52
N ARG A 144 23.65 9.52 2.08
CA ARG A 144 23.45 9.22 0.67
C ARG A 144 22.10 9.83 0.26
N PRO A 145 22.05 10.65 -0.81
CA PRO A 145 20.78 11.05 -1.37
C PRO A 145 20.01 9.79 -1.84
N PRO A 146 18.66 9.82 -1.83
CA PRO A 146 17.86 8.77 -2.43
C PRO A 146 18.35 8.48 -3.86
N ALA A 147 18.30 7.22 -4.28
CA ALA A 147 18.59 6.94 -5.70
C ALA A 147 17.48 7.55 -6.56
N ASP A 148 17.77 7.88 -7.81
CA ASP A 148 16.75 8.41 -8.75
C ASP A 148 15.52 7.50 -8.81
N ARG A 149 15.75 6.18 -8.80
CA ARG A 149 14.69 5.17 -8.70
C ARG A 149 13.82 5.29 -7.45
N ASP A 150 14.40 5.64 -6.29
CA ASP A 150 13.64 5.82 -5.05
C ASP A 150 12.78 7.08 -5.13
N LEU A 151 13.26 8.13 -5.82
CA LEU A 151 12.49 9.34 -6.09
C LEU A 151 11.34 9.05 -7.07
N ASP A 152 11.60 8.32 -8.15
CA ASP A 152 10.58 7.89 -9.12
C ASP A 152 9.52 7.02 -8.44
N ASP A 153 9.95 6.04 -7.63
CA ASP A 153 9.04 5.20 -6.85
C ASP A 153 8.20 6.03 -5.88
N ALA A 154 8.77 7.05 -5.24
CA ALA A 154 8.05 7.92 -4.30
C ALA A 154 6.92 8.70 -4.99
N VAL A 155 7.14 9.21 -6.21
CA VAL A 155 6.08 9.87 -7.00
C VAL A 155 4.92 8.92 -7.27
N VAL A 156 5.23 7.67 -7.66
CA VAL A 156 4.21 6.66 -7.94
C VAL A 156 3.49 6.22 -6.66
N VAL A 157 4.21 6.05 -5.56
CA VAL A 157 3.64 5.73 -4.25
C VAL A 157 2.70 6.83 -3.78
N GLU A 158 3.07 8.11 -3.93
CA GLU A 158 2.18 9.21 -3.54
C GLU A 158 0.90 9.22 -4.38
N ALA A 159 1.00 9.04 -5.71
CA ALA A 159 -0.19 8.91 -6.56
C ALA A 159 -1.08 7.72 -6.17
N LEU A 160 -0.48 6.58 -5.81
CA LEU A 160 -1.21 5.42 -5.32
C LEU A 160 -1.89 5.67 -3.98
N LEU A 161 -1.21 6.29 -3.02
CA LEU A 161 -1.74 6.61 -1.70
C LEU A 161 -2.81 7.70 -1.77
N ALA A 162 -2.69 8.66 -2.69
CA ALA A 162 -3.70 9.67 -2.95
C ALA A 162 -5.07 9.04 -3.26
N THR A 163 -5.11 7.87 -3.91
CA THR A 163 -6.39 7.17 -4.15
C THR A 163 -7.13 6.75 -2.88
N ARG A 164 -6.45 6.71 -1.73
CA ARG A 164 -7.07 6.38 -0.42
C ARG A 164 -7.35 7.60 0.44
N ARG A 165 -6.82 8.77 0.09
CA ARG A 165 -7.06 10.00 0.85
C ARG A 165 -8.47 10.49 0.55
N PRO A 166 -9.27 10.87 1.57
CA PRO A 166 -10.55 11.50 1.33
C PRO A 166 -10.40 12.77 0.50
N ASP A 167 -11.25 12.92 -0.51
CA ASP A 167 -11.37 14.17 -1.23
C ASP A 167 -11.90 15.27 -0.28
N PRO A 168 -11.33 16.49 -0.31
CA PRO A 168 -11.72 17.57 0.60
C PRO A 168 -13.17 18.02 0.47
N VAL A 169 -13.80 17.81 -0.69
CA VAL A 169 -15.18 18.25 -0.98
C VAL A 169 -16.17 17.18 -0.59
N THR A 170 -15.96 15.95 -1.07
CA THR A 170 -16.91 14.84 -0.86
C THR A 170 -16.68 14.11 0.48
N GLY A 171 -15.49 14.28 1.09
CA GLY A 171 -15.09 13.54 2.28
C GLY A 171 -14.86 12.04 2.03
N ARG A 172 -14.88 11.62 0.75
CA ARG A 172 -14.75 10.22 0.33
C ARG A 172 -13.50 10.08 -0.54
N PRO A 173 -12.75 8.97 -0.43
CA PRO A 173 -11.64 8.74 -1.33
C PRO A 173 -12.14 8.42 -2.75
N PRO A 174 -11.37 8.76 -3.78
CA PRO A 174 -11.75 8.56 -5.17
C PRO A 174 -11.94 7.07 -5.49
N LYS A 175 -12.79 6.77 -6.48
CA LYS A 175 -13.23 5.39 -6.77
C LYS A 175 -12.12 4.55 -7.43
N GLU A 176 -11.07 5.17 -7.94
CA GLU A 176 -9.82 4.55 -8.44
C GLU A 176 -9.17 3.63 -7.41
N ARG A 177 -9.45 3.81 -6.11
CA ARG A 177 -9.02 2.91 -5.04
C ARG A 177 -9.43 1.45 -5.25
N PHE A 178 -10.46 1.20 -6.05
CA PHE A 178 -10.93 -0.14 -6.38
C PHE A 178 -10.12 -0.81 -7.50
N TYR A 179 -9.24 -0.08 -8.19
CA TYR A 179 -8.51 -0.59 -9.34
C TYR A 179 -7.49 -1.67 -8.96
N GLY A 180 -7.53 -2.78 -9.69
CA GLY A 180 -6.46 -3.75 -9.68
C GLY A 180 -5.23 -3.26 -10.46
N ARG A 181 -4.10 -3.93 -10.25
CA ARG A 181 -2.77 -3.59 -10.79
C ARG A 181 -2.75 -3.19 -12.27
N ARG A 182 -3.44 -3.96 -13.12
CA ARG A 182 -3.53 -3.70 -14.57
C ARG A 182 -4.22 -2.37 -14.88
N LYS A 183 -5.37 -2.14 -14.25
CA LYS A 183 -6.18 -0.92 -14.45
C LYS A 183 -5.48 0.29 -13.81
N MET A 184 -4.89 0.11 -12.64
CA MET A 184 -4.09 1.13 -11.96
C MET A 184 -2.89 1.57 -12.81
N THR A 185 -2.21 0.65 -13.48
CA THR A 185 -1.10 1.00 -14.41
C THR A 185 -1.60 1.90 -15.55
N ARG A 186 -2.77 1.60 -16.12
CA ARG A 186 -3.36 2.42 -17.20
C ARG A 186 -3.81 3.78 -16.68
N TRP A 187 -4.40 3.82 -15.49
CA TRP A 187 -4.81 5.06 -14.84
C TRP A 187 -3.62 5.97 -14.53
N LEU A 188 -2.54 5.46 -13.92
CA LEU A 188 -1.33 6.23 -13.63
C LEU A 188 -0.71 6.83 -14.92
N ARG A 189 -0.70 6.07 -16.02
CA ARG A 189 -0.26 6.58 -17.33
C ARG A 189 -1.14 7.70 -17.86
N ARG A 190 -2.45 7.63 -17.67
CA ARG A 190 -3.38 8.72 -18.02
C ARG A 190 -3.17 9.96 -17.15
N GLN A 191 -2.65 9.80 -15.94
CA GLN A 191 -2.21 10.92 -15.08
C GLN A 191 -0.83 11.47 -15.47
N GLY A 192 -0.24 11.03 -16.59
CA GLY A 192 1.05 11.49 -17.08
C GLY A 192 2.27 10.76 -16.51
N LEU A 193 2.09 9.68 -15.75
CA LEU A 193 3.19 8.90 -15.18
C LEU A 193 3.59 7.75 -16.11
N ASP A 194 4.79 7.80 -16.70
CA ASP A 194 5.31 6.69 -17.51
C ASP A 194 5.80 5.54 -16.62
N VAL A 195 4.87 4.67 -16.21
CA VAL A 195 5.14 3.56 -15.30
C VAL A 195 4.93 2.20 -15.96
N PRO A 196 5.87 1.25 -15.85
CA PRO A 196 5.66 -0.13 -16.25
C PRO A 196 4.83 -0.90 -15.22
N TYR A 197 4.10 -1.92 -15.69
CA TYR A 197 3.25 -2.77 -14.84
C TYR A 197 4.01 -3.38 -13.65
N CYS A 198 5.26 -3.81 -13.85
CA CYS A 198 6.06 -4.44 -12.80
C CYS A 198 6.40 -3.49 -11.65
N GLN A 199 6.57 -2.18 -11.93
CA GLN A 199 6.78 -1.17 -10.91
C GLN A 199 5.51 -0.97 -10.08
N VAL A 200 4.37 -0.73 -10.74
CA VAL A 200 3.06 -0.58 -10.07
C VAL A 200 2.72 -1.80 -9.24
N ASP A 201 2.93 -3.00 -9.79
CA ASP A 201 2.70 -4.26 -9.11
C ASP A 201 3.58 -4.42 -7.85
N ARG A 202 4.87 -4.10 -7.93
CA ARG A 202 5.75 -4.12 -6.76
C ARG A 202 5.31 -3.09 -5.71
N LEU A 203 5.08 -1.84 -6.11
CA LEU A 203 4.73 -0.75 -5.18
C LEU A 203 3.37 -0.98 -4.52
N MET A 204 2.35 -1.39 -5.27
CA MET A 204 1.05 -1.78 -4.69
C MET A 204 1.18 -2.93 -3.69
N ARG A 205 2.08 -3.91 -3.90
CA ARG A 205 2.32 -4.96 -2.89
C ARG A 205 2.97 -4.39 -1.62
N GLN A 206 3.97 -3.53 -1.78
CA GLN A 206 4.69 -2.91 -0.66
C GLN A 206 3.76 -2.07 0.21
N GLU A 207 2.86 -1.31 -0.42
CA GLU A 207 1.85 -0.46 0.25
C GLU A 207 0.57 -1.22 0.68
N GLY A 208 0.51 -2.54 0.49
CA GLY A 208 -0.69 -3.33 0.83
C GLY A 208 -1.94 -2.96 0.01
N LEU A 209 -1.76 -2.34 -1.16
CA LEU A 209 -2.83 -1.95 -2.08
C LEU A 209 -3.24 -3.12 -2.97
N ASN A 210 -4.54 -3.36 -3.03
CA ASN A 210 -5.12 -4.37 -3.90
C ASN A 210 -6.44 -3.84 -4.47
N GLY A 211 -6.70 -4.19 -5.72
CA GLY A 211 -8.01 -3.93 -6.32
C GLY A 211 -9.10 -4.70 -5.60
N LEU A 212 -10.33 -4.22 -5.80
CA LEU A 212 -11.53 -4.82 -5.24
C LEU A 212 -11.65 -6.30 -5.64
N ARG A 213 -11.75 -7.19 -4.64
CA ARG A 213 -12.02 -8.61 -4.86
C ARG A 213 -13.50 -8.87 -4.62
N ARG A 214 -14.21 -9.38 -5.63
CA ARG A 214 -15.59 -9.85 -5.46
C ARG A 214 -15.59 -11.01 -4.46
N GLY A 215 -16.48 -10.98 -3.46
CA GLY A 215 -16.65 -12.08 -2.50
C GLY A 215 -17.09 -13.38 -3.19
N LYS A 216 -17.09 -14.51 -2.44
CA LYS A 216 -17.52 -15.81 -2.98
C LYS A 216 -18.91 -15.72 -3.62
N GLN A 217 -19.02 -16.19 -4.85
CA GLN A 217 -20.28 -16.31 -5.58
C GLN A 217 -21.15 -17.33 -4.85
N LYS A 218 -22.34 -16.93 -4.40
CA LYS A 218 -23.33 -17.86 -3.84
C LYS A 218 -24.21 -18.31 -4.99
N THR A 219 -24.15 -19.60 -5.35
CA THR A 219 -25.04 -20.19 -6.35
C THR A 219 -26.44 -20.29 -5.75
N THR A 220 -27.38 -19.46 -6.21
CA THR A 220 -28.78 -19.45 -5.73
C THR A 220 -29.70 -20.38 -6.53
N THR A 221 -29.26 -20.87 -7.69
CA THR A 221 -30.12 -21.64 -8.61
C THR A 221 -29.46 -22.97 -8.98
N ILE A 222 -30.09 -24.07 -8.58
CA ILE A 222 -29.73 -25.44 -9.02
C ILE A 222 -30.53 -25.73 -10.29
N ARG A 223 -29.85 -25.99 -11.41
CA ARG A 223 -30.49 -26.24 -12.71
C ARG A 223 -31.22 -27.59 -12.69
N ASP A 224 -32.47 -27.63 -13.15
CA ASP A 224 -33.22 -28.88 -13.31
C ASP A 224 -32.68 -29.66 -14.53
N PRO A 225 -32.10 -30.87 -14.34
CA PRO A 225 -31.49 -31.64 -15.42
C PRO A 225 -32.48 -32.16 -16.47
N LYS A 226 -33.79 -32.06 -16.25
CA LYS A 226 -34.83 -32.53 -17.20
C LYS A 226 -35.34 -31.45 -18.16
N ARG A 227 -34.88 -30.20 -18.02
CA ARG A 227 -35.38 -29.09 -18.83
C ARG A 227 -34.60 -29.01 -20.16
N PRO A 228 -35.26 -29.01 -21.34
CA PRO A 228 -34.56 -28.78 -22.60
C PRO A 228 -33.83 -27.44 -22.53
N ALA A 229 -32.59 -27.42 -23.03
CA ALA A 229 -31.79 -26.21 -23.11
C ALA A 229 -32.58 -25.14 -23.88
N ALA A 230 -32.66 -23.95 -23.31
CA ALA A 230 -33.32 -22.82 -23.91
C ALA A 230 -32.69 -22.49 -25.27
N THR A 231 -33.49 -22.07 -26.24
CA THR A 231 -33.03 -21.73 -27.59
C THR A 231 -32.31 -20.39 -27.54
N ASP A 232 -30.98 -20.47 -27.39
CA ASP A 232 -30.04 -19.35 -27.27
C ASP A 232 -30.12 -18.38 -28.47
N LEU A 233 -30.82 -17.26 -28.30
CA LEU A 233 -30.95 -16.22 -29.33
C LEU A 233 -29.83 -15.18 -29.29
N LEU A 234 -28.99 -15.16 -28.24
CA LEU A 234 -27.87 -14.21 -28.11
C LEU A 234 -26.49 -14.85 -28.28
N ASN A 235 -26.38 -16.18 -28.37
CA ASN A 235 -25.14 -16.95 -28.55
C ASN A 235 -23.97 -16.44 -27.67
N ARG A 236 -24.29 -15.89 -26.49
CA ARG A 236 -23.31 -15.29 -25.56
C ARG A 236 -22.46 -14.18 -26.16
N ASN A 237 -22.94 -13.53 -27.23
CA ASN A 237 -22.24 -12.42 -27.85
C ASN A 237 -22.67 -11.09 -27.24
N PHE A 238 -21.99 -10.67 -26.17
CA PHE A 238 -22.14 -9.36 -25.54
C PHE A 238 -21.30 -8.29 -26.24
N THR A 239 -21.29 -8.32 -27.58
CA THR A 239 -20.66 -7.29 -28.40
C THR A 239 -21.67 -6.76 -29.39
N ALA A 240 -21.63 -5.45 -29.61
CA ALA A 240 -22.33 -4.76 -30.66
C ALA A 240 -21.28 -4.09 -31.55
N ALA A 241 -21.60 -3.89 -32.83
CA ALA A 241 -20.66 -3.29 -33.79
C ALA A 241 -20.69 -1.76 -33.76
N VAL A 242 -21.84 -1.20 -33.38
CA VAL A 242 -22.11 0.24 -33.32
C VAL A 242 -22.93 0.56 -32.06
N PRO A 243 -22.90 1.82 -31.57
CA PRO A 243 -23.79 2.27 -30.49
C PRO A 243 -25.26 2.00 -30.81
N ASP A 244 -26.06 1.78 -29.76
CA ASP A 244 -27.52 1.73 -29.82
C ASP A 244 -28.09 0.62 -30.73
N GLN A 245 -27.29 -0.43 -30.94
CA GLN A 245 -27.75 -1.66 -31.58
C GLN A 245 -28.44 -2.58 -30.56
N VAL A 246 -27.86 -2.70 -29.35
CA VAL A 246 -28.38 -3.54 -28.27
C VAL A 246 -28.22 -2.82 -26.95
N TRP A 247 -29.34 -2.58 -26.28
CA TRP A 247 -29.38 -2.19 -24.88
C TRP A 247 -29.75 -3.39 -24.03
N ILE A 248 -29.07 -3.54 -22.91
CA ILE A 248 -29.38 -4.55 -21.90
C ILE A 248 -29.88 -3.85 -20.64
N ALA A 249 -30.82 -4.49 -19.94
CA ALA A 249 -31.37 -3.97 -18.71
C ALA A 249 -31.57 -5.05 -17.65
N ASP A 250 -31.35 -4.68 -16.40
CA ASP A 250 -31.58 -5.53 -15.24
C ASP A 250 -31.90 -4.70 -14.00
N ILE A 251 -32.54 -5.34 -13.02
CA ILE A 251 -32.87 -4.75 -11.71
C ILE A 251 -31.99 -5.42 -10.65
N THR A 252 -31.46 -4.61 -9.74
CA THR A 252 -30.73 -5.12 -8.59
C THR A 252 -31.26 -4.55 -7.28
N TYR A 253 -31.24 -5.36 -6.23
CA TYR A 253 -31.71 -4.99 -4.90
C TYR A 253 -30.58 -4.41 -4.04
N VAL A 254 -30.90 -3.36 -3.30
CA VAL A 254 -30.03 -2.66 -2.35
C VAL A 254 -30.70 -2.69 -0.98
N SER A 255 -29.98 -3.19 0.02
CA SER A 255 -30.46 -3.16 1.40
C SER A 255 -30.16 -1.79 2.01
N THR A 256 -31.16 -1.18 2.63
CA THR A 256 -31.08 0.09 3.38
C THR A 256 -31.62 -0.09 4.79
N TRP A 257 -31.48 0.90 5.67
CA TRP A 257 -32.08 0.84 7.01
C TRP A 257 -33.61 0.89 6.96
N SER A 258 -34.18 1.58 5.97
CA SER A 258 -35.63 1.69 5.77
C SER A 258 -36.26 0.51 5.00
N GLY A 259 -35.48 -0.51 4.67
CA GLY A 259 -35.92 -1.68 3.89
C GLY A 259 -35.15 -1.84 2.58
N TRP A 260 -35.81 -2.36 1.56
CA TRP A 260 -35.18 -2.62 0.25
C TRP A 260 -35.44 -1.48 -0.72
N CYS A 261 -34.39 -1.07 -1.43
CA CYS A 261 -34.47 -0.28 -2.63
C CYS A 261 -34.12 -1.15 -3.83
N TYR A 262 -34.65 -0.79 -4.99
CA TYR A 262 -34.44 -1.47 -6.26
C TYR A 262 -33.83 -0.46 -7.22
N THR A 263 -32.70 -0.82 -7.83
CA THR A 263 -32.04 0.01 -8.85
C THR A 263 -32.15 -0.71 -10.19
N ALA A 264 -32.70 -0.04 -11.20
CA ALA A 264 -32.71 -0.51 -12.58
C ALA A 264 -31.63 0.23 -13.38
N PHE A 265 -31.02 -0.48 -14.33
CA PHE A 265 -30.02 0.07 -15.26
C PHE A 265 -30.39 -0.28 -16.69
N VAL A 266 -30.10 0.63 -17.61
CA VAL A 266 -30.11 0.44 -19.07
C VAL A 266 -28.71 0.75 -19.58
N VAL A 267 -28.08 -0.22 -20.23
CA VAL A 267 -26.67 -0.16 -20.64
C VAL A 267 -26.56 -0.44 -22.13
N ASP A 268 -25.78 0.37 -22.83
CA ASP A 268 -25.38 0.09 -24.21
C ASP A 268 -24.26 -0.96 -24.26
N VAL A 269 -24.46 -2.02 -25.04
CA VAL A 269 -23.50 -3.15 -25.12
C VAL A 269 -22.20 -2.75 -25.80
N PHE A 270 -22.26 -1.87 -26.81
CA PHE A 270 -21.09 -1.43 -27.59
C PHE A 270 -20.11 -0.64 -26.72
N SER A 271 -20.58 0.44 -26.11
CA SER A 271 -19.77 1.39 -25.34
C SER A 271 -19.62 1.01 -23.87
N GLN A 272 -20.44 0.07 -23.37
CA GLN A 272 -20.58 -0.23 -21.93
C GLN A 272 -21.09 0.96 -21.12
N ARG A 273 -21.63 1.99 -21.78
CA ARG A 273 -22.17 3.20 -21.13
C ARG A 273 -23.51 2.88 -20.46
N ILE A 274 -23.68 3.33 -19.22
CA ILE A 274 -24.98 3.33 -18.55
C ILE A 274 -25.76 4.54 -19.08
N LEU A 275 -26.80 4.30 -19.85
CA LEU A 275 -27.61 5.34 -20.49
C LEU A 275 -28.76 5.81 -19.60
N GLY A 276 -29.29 4.90 -18.80
CA GLY A 276 -30.42 5.19 -17.93
C GLY A 276 -30.36 4.38 -16.66
N TRP A 277 -30.86 4.97 -15.58
CA TRP A 277 -31.01 4.30 -14.31
C TRP A 277 -32.15 4.92 -13.52
N ALA A 278 -32.70 4.15 -12.59
CA ALA A 278 -33.71 4.64 -11.66
C ALA A 278 -33.61 3.86 -10.35
N VAL A 279 -34.01 4.48 -9.24
CA VAL A 279 -34.09 3.83 -7.93
C VAL A 279 -35.51 3.99 -7.39
N ALA A 280 -36.06 2.94 -6.80
CA ALA A 280 -37.37 2.98 -6.16
C ALA A 280 -37.42 2.09 -4.92
N THR A 281 -38.36 2.35 -4.02
CA THR A 281 -38.67 1.47 -2.88
C THR A 281 -39.60 0.31 -3.27
N THR A 282 -40.15 0.32 -4.48
CA THR A 282 -41.04 -0.73 -5.00
C THR A 282 -40.56 -1.25 -6.35
N MET A 283 -40.65 -2.57 -6.54
CA MET A 283 -40.24 -3.24 -7.78
C MET A 283 -41.40 -3.25 -8.79
N GLY A 284 -41.81 -2.06 -9.25
CA GLY A 284 -42.91 -1.86 -10.21
C GLY A 284 -42.46 -1.62 -11.65
N ASP A 285 -43.41 -1.60 -12.59
CA ASP A 285 -43.17 -1.26 -14.01
C ASP A 285 -42.62 0.16 -14.18
N ARG A 286 -43.02 1.10 -13.30
CA ARG A 286 -42.51 2.47 -13.31
C ARG A 286 -40.98 2.54 -13.19
N LEU A 287 -40.36 1.69 -12.37
CA LEU A 287 -38.90 1.69 -12.17
C LEU A 287 -38.15 1.48 -13.49
N VAL A 288 -38.56 0.47 -14.27
CA VAL A 288 -37.92 0.15 -15.55
C VAL A 288 -38.27 1.15 -16.64
N ARG A 289 -39.47 1.73 -16.59
CA ARG A 289 -39.90 2.80 -17.50
C ARG A 289 -39.15 4.11 -17.27
N ASP A 290 -38.91 4.49 -16.02
CA ASP A 290 -38.17 5.70 -15.66
C ASP A 290 -36.70 5.58 -16.11
N ALA A 291 -36.08 4.40 -15.92
CA ALA A 291 -34.73 4.13 -16.44
C ALA A 291 -34.66 4.16 -17.97
N LEU A 292 -35.63 3.55 -18.66
CA LEU A 292 -35.73 3.59 -20.13
C LEU A 292 -35.93 5.02 -20.64
N ALA A 293 -36.84 5.78 -20.04
CA ALA A 293 -37.10 7.17 -20.41
C ALA A 293 -35.86 8.04 -20.26
N MET A 294 -35.06 7.83 -19.21
CA MET A 294 -33.78 8.51 -19.04
C MET A 294 -32.80 8.17 -20.17
N ALA A 295 -32.70 6.90 -20.58
CA ALA A 295 -31.81 6.48 -21.67
C ALA A 295 -32.20 7.11 -23.02
N VAL A 296 -33.50 7.07 -23.37
CA VAL A 296 -34.03 7.71 -24.58
C VAL A 296 -33.74 9.20 -24.56
N TRP A 297 -34.07 9.87 -23.46
CA TRP A 297 -33.85 11.30 -23.30
C TRP A 297 -32.38 11.68 -23.47
N GLN A 298 -31.44 10.91 -22.90
CA GLN A 298 -30.01 11.16 -23.06
C GLN A 298 -29.58 11.11 -24.53
N ARG A 299 -30.08 10.13 -25.29
CA ARG A 299 -29.76 9.98 -26.72
C ARG A 299 -30.27 11.13 -27.57
N ASP A 300 -31.51 11.53 -27.34
CA ASP A 300 -32.09 12.69 -28.02
C ASP A 300 -31.28 13.97 -27.73
N HIS A 301 -30.88 14.18 -26.47
CA HIS A 301 -30.14 15.38 -26.06
C HIS A 301 -28.69 15.39 -26.54
N GLN A 302 -28.10 14.22 -26.80
CA GLN A 302 -26.76 14.08 -27.37
C GLN A 302 -26.75 14.21 -28.90
N GLY A 303 -27.91 14.36 -29.54
CA GLY A 303 -28.02 14.43 -31.01
C GLY A 303 -27.89 13.06 -31.70
N HIS A 304 -28.01 11.97 -30.95
CA HIS A 304 -27.94 10.59 -31.45
C HIS A 304 -29.26 9.86 -31.19
N PRO A 305 -30.40 10.32 -31.75
CA PRO A 305 -31.69 9.72 -31.48
C PRO A 305 -31.70 8.25 -31.91
N ILE A 306 -32.46 7.44 -31.18
CA ILE A 306 -32.57 5.99 -31.41
C ILE A 306 -33.13 5.72 -32.81
N ALA A 307 -32.51 4.79 -33.54
CA ALA A 307 -33.00 4.29 -34.82
C ALA A 307 -33.87 3.02 -34.68
N ASP A 308 -34.69 2.70 -35.69
CA ASP A 308 -35.68 1.59 -35.77
C ASP A 308 -35.12 0.15 -35.61
N GLN A 309 -33.87 0.01 -35.21
CA GLN A 309 -33.13 -1.25 -35.11
C GLN A 309 -32.65 -1.57 -33.70
N LEU A 310 -32.82 -0.66 -32.73
CA LEU A 310 -32.40 -0.90 -31.35
C LEU A 310 -33.18 -2.08 -30.75
N VAL A 311 -32.43 -3.05 -30.22
CA VAL A 311 -32.96 -4.16 -29.43
C VAL A 311 -32.79 -3.86 -27.95
N HIS A 312 -33.88 -3.90 -27.18
CA HIS A 312 -33.83 -3.84 -25.73
C HIS A 312 -33.97 -5.25 -25.16
N HIS A 313 -32.90 -5.76 -24.58
CA HIS A 313 -32.83 -7.08 -23.97
C HIS A 313 -32.90 -7.02 -22.45
N SER A 314 -33.77 -7.84 -21.85
CA SER A 314 -33.88 -7.97 -20.39
C SER A 314 -34.30 -9.38 -20.00
N ASP A 315 -34.02 -9.74 -18.75
CA ASP A 315 -34.58 -10.96 -18.15
C ASP A 315 -36.11 -10.89 -18.06
N LYS A 316 -36.76 -12.06 -17.96
CA LYS A 316 -38.23 -12.22 -17.94
C LYS A 316 -38.91 -11.79 -16.62
N GLY A 317 -38.39 -10.75 -15.96
CA GLY A 317 -39.06 -10.14 -14.81
C GLY A 317 -40.45 -9.62 -15.20
N SER A 318 -41.42 -9.73 -14.29
CA SER A 318 -42.81 -9.29 -14.54
C SER A 318 -42.92 -7.79 -14.87
N GLN A 319 -41.92 -7.00 -14.50
CA GLN A 319 -41.78 -5.58 -14.84
C GLN A 319 -41.49 -5.40 -16.34
N TYR A 320 -40.53 -6.17 -16.86
CA TYR A 320 -40.10 -6.12 -18.26
C TYR A 320 -41.06 -6.82 -19.24
N THR A 321 -41.97 -7.67 -18.74
CA THR A 321 -43.04 -8.28 -19.55
C THR A 321 -44.39 -7.57 -19.39
N SER A 322 -44.43 -6.46 -18.65
CA SER A 322 -45.66 -5.70 -18.45
C SER A 322 -46.13 -4.99 -19.72
N ILE A 323 -47.45 -4.86 -19.91
CA ILE A 323 -48.06 -4.17 -21.06
C ILE A 323 -47.53 -2.73 -21.17
N ARG A 324 -47.50 -1.99 -20.07
CA ARG A 324 -47.03 -0.60 -20.03
C ARG A 324 -45.57 -0.44 -20.44
N PHE A 325 -44.72 -1.41 -20.09
CA PHE A 325 -43.33 -1.40 -20.54
C PHE A 325 -43.23 -1.70 -22.03
N GLY A 326 -43.96 -2.70 -22.53
CA GLY A 326 -44.05 -2.99 -23.96
C GLY A 326 -44.57 -1.82 -24.80
N GLU A 327 -45.59 -1.09 -24.30
CA GLU A 327 -46.08 0.15 -24.90
C GLU A 327 -45.00 1.23 -24.94
N SER A 328 -44.23 1.37 -23.85
CA SER A 328 -43.12 2.33 -23.78
C SER A 328 -42.02 2.00 -24.80
N LEU A 329 -41.68 0.71 -24.97
CA LEU A 329 -40.71 0.29 -26.00
C LEU A 329 -41.24 0.56 -27.42
N THR A 330 -42.50 0.19 -27.68
CA THR A 330 -43.14 0.39 -28.99
C THR A 330 -43.22 1.86 -29.37
N HIS A 331 -43.55 2.73 -28.40
CA HIS A 331 -43.62 4.18 -28.62
C HIS A 331 -42.28 4.79 -29.05
N ASN A 332 -41.16 4.23 -28.57
CA ASN A 332 -39.81 4.71 -28.89
C ASN A 332 -39.16 3.94 -30.05
N GLY A 333 -39.90 3.10 -30.79
CA GLY A 333 -39.35 2.32 -31.92
C GLY A 333 -38.41 1.18 -31.50
N ILE A 334 -38.42 0.79 -30.23
CA ILE A 334 -37.47 -0.17 -29.65
C ILE A 334 -38.04 -1.58 -29.70
N ARG A 335 -37.24 -2.54 -30.19
CA ARG A 335 -37.66 -3.94 -30.30
C ARG A 335 -37.37 -4.69 -28.99
N PRO A 336 -38.39 -5.24 -28.30
CA PRO A 336 -38.16 -6.06 -27.12
C PRO A 336 -37.49 -7.39 -27.50
N SER A 337 -36.48 -7.79 -26.74
CA SER A 337 -35.93 -9.14 -26.70
C SER A 337 -35.97 -9.65 -25.28
N THR A 338 -36.47 -10.87 -25.06
CA THR A 338 -36.44 -11.51 -23.73
C THR A 338 -35.76 -12.87 -23.84
N GLY A 339 -34.85 -13.16 -22.90
CA GLY A 339 -34.14 -14.45 -22.86
C GLY A 339 -35.08 -15.64 -22.76
N SER A 340 -34.70 -16.80 -23.30
CA SER A 340 -35.46 -18.03 -23.16
C SER A 340 -35.47 -18.53 -21.71
N VAL A 341 -36.54 -19.21 -21.28
CA VAL A 341 -36.72 -19.55 -19.85
C VAL A 341 -35.66 -20.57 -19.41
N GLY A 342 -34.66 -20.14 -18.63
CA GLY A 342 -33.66 -21.03 -18.03
C GLY A 342 -32.21 -20.83 -18.48
N ASP A 343 -31.89 -19.75 -19.19
CA ASP A 343 -30.51 -19.35 -19.48
C ASP A 343 -30.08 -18.17 -18.61
N SER A 344 -29.52 -18.47 -17.44
CA SER A 344 -28.79 -17.53 -16.60
C SER A 344 -27.53 -16.94 -17.28
N TYR A 345 -27.26 -17.28 -18.54
CA TYR A 345 -26.10 -16.84 -19.29
C TYR A 345 -26.40 -15.68 -20.24
N ASP A 346 -27.67 -15.34 -20.49
CA ASP A 346 -28.08 -14.26 -21.40
C ASP A 346 -27.87 -12.86 -20.81
N ASN A 347 -27.67 -12.75 -19.49
CA ASN A 347 -27.54 -11.48 -18.78
C ASN A 347 -26.18 -11.29 -18.06
N ALA A 348 -25.16 -12.05 -18.45
CA ALA A 348 -23.85 -12.08 -17.76
C ALA A 348 -23.15 -10.71 -17.68
N LEU A 349 -23.40 -9.84 -18.67
CA LEU A 349 -22.91 -8.46 -18.65
C LEU A 349 -23.60 -7.66 -17.53
N MET A 350 -24.92 -7.70 -17.41
CA MET A 350 -25.61 -7.04 -16.29
C MET A 350 -25.26 -7.64 -14.94
N GLU A 351 -25.11 -8.96 -14.83
CA GLU A 351 -24.64 -9.58 -13.58
C GLU A 351 -23.28 -9.02 -13.15
N SER A 352 -22.39 -8.80 -14.12
CA SER A 352 -21.09 -8.20 -13.87
C SER A 352 -21.20 -6.74 -13.43
N ILE A 353 -22.07 -5.94 -14.07
CA ILE A 353 -22.33 -4.55 -13.71
C ILE A 353 -22.95 -4.46 -12.32
N ASN A 354 -24.00 -5.22 -12.05
CA ASN A 354 -24.67 -5.30 -10.74
C ASN A 354 -23.71 -5.76 -9.63
N GLY A 355 -22.82 -6.70 -9.94
CA GLY A 355 -21.75 -7.10 -9.06
C GLY A 355 -20.76 -5.97 -8.76
N LEU A 356 -20.43 -5.13 -9.74
CA LEU A 356 -19.56 -3.95 -9.55
C LEU A 356 -20.27 -2.87 -8.77
N TYR A 357 -21.49 -2.49 -9.16
CA TYR A 357 -22.33 -1.53 -8.45
C TYR A 357 -22.44 -1.87 -6.95
N LYS A 358 -22.76 -3.12 -6.62
CA LYS A 358 -22.85 -3.55 -5.21
C LYS A 358 -21.52 -3.44 -4.45
N ASN A 359 -20.37 -3.57 -5.11
CA ASN A 359 -19.06 -3.59 -4.46
C ASN A 359 -18.30 -2.25 -4.52
N GLU A 360 -18.49 -1.46 -5.57
CA GLU A 360 -17.82 -0.19 -5.83
C GLU A 360 -18.66 0.99 -5.32
N CYS A 361 -19.99 0.90 -5.39
CA CYS A 361 -20.92 1.94 -4.91
C CYS A 361 -21.51 1.59 -3.54
N ILE A 362 -22.27 0.50 -3.44
CA ILE A 362 -23.16 0.29 -2.28
C ILE A 362 -22.43 -0.13 -1.01
N ARG A 363 -21.57 -1.16 -1.07
CA ARG A 363 -20.84 -1.66 0.12
C ARG A 363 -19.89 -0.63 0.74
N PRO A 364 -19.12 0.15 -0.05
CA PRO A 364 -18.17 1.11 0.51
C PRO A 364 -18.82 2.36 1.11
N GLU A 365 -20.04 2.70 0.72
CA GLU A 365 -20.75 3.92 1.12
C GLU A 365 -21.62 3.74 2.39
N GLY A 366 -21.30 2.74 3.22
CA GLY A 366 -22.12 2.39 4.37
C GLY A 366 -22.11 3.38 5.54
N PRO A 367 -23.20 3.45 6.34
CA PRO A 367 -24.49 2.80 6.11
C PRO A 367 -25.47 3.69 5.31
N ILE A 368 -26.01 3.12 4.23
CA ILE A 368 -27.10 3.69 3.43
C ILE A 368 -28.40 3.62 4.24
N LYS A 369 -29.01 4.78 4.51
CA LYS A 369 -30.17 4.87 5.40
C LYS A 369 -31.47 4.95 4.61
N THR A 370 -31.48 5.78 3.56
CA THR A 370 -32.69 6.19 2.84
C THR A 370 -32.60 5.86 1.35
N LEU A 371 -33.73 5.98 0.64
CA LEU A 371 -33.79 5.92 -0.83
C LEU A 371 -32.85 6.96 -1.46
N LEU A 372 -32.86 8.18 -0.92
CA LEU A 372 -32.09 9.30 -1.45
C LEU A 372 -30.58 9.06 -1.36
N ASP A 373 -30.12 8.38 -0.31
CA ASP A 373 -28.71 7.97 -0.20
C ASP A 373 -28.32 7.00 -1.32
N VAL A 374 -29.21 6.08 -1.72
CA VAL A 374 -28.99 5.17 -2.85
C VAL A 374 -29.00 5.95 -4.16
N GLU A 375 -29.92 6.87 -4.34
CA GLU A 375 -30.01 7.70 -5.55
C GLU A 375 -28.73 8.52 -5.76
N TYR A 376 -28.25 9.24 -4.74
CA TYR A 376 -27.01 10.01 -4.85
C TYR A 376 -25.79 9.13 -5.11
N ALA A 377 -25.67 8.01 -4.38
CA ALA A 377 -24.60 7.05 -4.57
C ALA A 377 -24.59 6.49 -6.00
N THR A 378 -25.79 6.16 -6.53
CA THR A 378 -25.96 5.65 -7.89
C THR A 378 -25.61 6.71 -8.91
N ALA A 379 -26.07 7.95 -8.75
CA ALA A 379 -25.74 9.06 -9.64
C ALA A 379 -24.23 9.29 -9.73
N GLU A 380 -23.55 9.40 -8.58
CA GLU A 380 -22.10 9.58 -8.50
C GLU A 380 -21.34 8.39 -9.13
N TRP A 381 -21.85 7.17 -8.94
CA TRP A 381 -21.24 5.98 -9.51
C TRP A 381 -21.45 5.84 -11.00
N VAL A 382 -22.64 6.19 -11.52
CA VAL A 382 -22.94 6.17 -12.95
C VAL A 382 -22.13 7.22 -13.70
N ASP A 383 -21.99 8.42 -13.13
CA ASP A 383 -21.15 9.48 -13.69
C ASP A 383 -19.70 9.01 -13.79
N TRP A 384 -19.11 8.56 -12.69
CA TRP A 384 -17.76 7.98 -12.68
C TRP A 384 -17.62 6.78 -13.62
N TRP A 385 -18.63 5.89 -13.69
CA TRP A 385 -18.62 4.74 -14.59
C TRP A 385 -18.49 5.18 -16.06
N ASN A 386 -19.26 6.18 -16.47
CA ASN A 386 -19.28 6.64 -17.86
C ASN A 386 -18.07 7.51 -18.21
N HIS A 387 -17.58 8.32 -17.26
CA HIS A 387 -16.68 9.44 -17.53
C HIS A 387 -15.25 9.28 -16.97
N ASP A 388 -14.99 8.31 -16.10
CA ASP A 388 -13.66 8.12 -15.49
C ASP A 388 -13.22 6.64 -15.41
N ARG A 389 -14.19 5.73 -15.35
CA ARG A 389 -13.92 4.33 -15.10
C ARG A 389 -13.30 3.67 -16.33
N LEU A 390 -12.11 3.10 -16.16
CA LEU A 390 -11.45 2.36 -17.26
C LEU A 390 -12.05 0.96 -17.43
N HIS A 391 -12.31 0.56 -18.68
CA HIS A 391 -12.91 -0.74 -19.01
C HIS A 391 -11.95 -1.62 -19.79
N SER A 392 -11.62 -2.80 -19.27
CA SER A 392 -10.71 -3.73 -19.97
C SER A 392 -11.29 -4.28 -21.27
N SER A 393 -12.62 -4.39 -21.39
CA SER A 393 -13.31 -4.77 -22.63
C SER A 393 -13.16 -3.70 -23.72
N LEU A 394 -12.98 -2.43 -23.34
CA LEU A 394 -12.83 -1.29 -24.24
C LEU A 394 -11.35 -0.90 -24.43
N GLY A 395 -10.42 -1.83 -24.23
CA GLY A 395 -8.98 -1.53 -24.33
C GLY A 395 -8.44 -0.58 -23.26
N TYR A 396 -9.13 -0.46 -22.12
CA TYR A 396 -8.88 0.52 -21.05
C TYR A 396 -9.20 1.97 -21.43
N LEU A 397 -10.16 2.18 -22.33
CA LEU A 397 -10.86 3.45 -22.48
C LEU A 397 -12.02 3.55 -21.48
N ILE A 398 -12.49 4.77 -21.24
CA ILE A 398 -13.75 5.03 -20.54
C ILE A 398 -14.93 4.89 -21.52
N PRO A 399 -16.14 4.54 -21.06
CA PRO A 399 -17.30 4.37 -21.95
C PRO A 399 -17.59 5.58 -22.84
N ALA A 400 -17.56 6.80 -22.27
CA ALA A 400 -17.81 8.03 -23.04
C ALA A 400 -16.80 8.24 -24.16
N GLU A 401 -15.49 8.12 -23.89
CA GLU A 401 -14.43 8.25 -24.90
C GLU A 401 -14.54 7.19 -26.00
N TYR A 402 -14.87 5.95 -25.62
CA TYR A 402 -14.98 4.86 -26.59
C TYR A 402 -16.13 5.11 -27.58
N GLU A 403 -17.24 5.64 -27.07
CA GLU A 403 -18.39 6.02 -27.87
C GLU A 403 -18.12 7.28 -28.72
N GLU A 404 -17.52 8.31 -28.15
CA GLU A 404 -17.16 9.55 -28.86
C GLU A 404 -16.21 9.27 -30.02
N ALA A 405 -15.21 8.41 -29.82
CA ALA A 405 -14.29 7.99 -30.88
C ALA A 405 -15.02 7.30 -32.06
N HIS A 406 -16.13 6.62 -31.81
CA HIS A 406 -16.96 6.04 -32.87
C HIS A 406 -17.66 7.13 -33.69
N TYR A 407 -18.29 8.10 -33.01
CA TYR A 407 -18.98 9.20 -33.69
C TYR A 407 -18.01 10.11 -34.43
N ASP A 408 -16.84 10.41 -33.87
CA ASP A 408 -15.78 11.15 -34.55
C ASP A 408 -15.30 10.44 -35.82
N HIS A 409 -15.13 9.12 -35.75
CA HIS A 409 -14.78 8.32 -36.92
C HIS A 409 -15.86 8.39 -38.00
N LEU A 410 -17.13 8.29 -37.60
CA LEU A 410 -18.27 8.37 -38.51
C LEU A 410 -18.39 9.77 -39.15
N LEU A 411 -18.19 10.84 -38.38
CA LEU A 411 -18.17 12.21 -38.89
C LEU A 411 -17.05 12.43 -39.91
N ASN A 412 -15.85 11.90 -39.64
CA ASN A 412 -14.71 11.99 -40.56
C ASN A 412 -14.97 11.26 -41.89
N LEU A 413 -15.68 10.13 -41.86
CA LEU A 413 -16.08 9.41 -43.08
C LEU A 413 -17.13 10.16 -43.92
N LEU A 414 -17.91 11.04 -43.30
CA LEU A 414 -18.95 11.83 -43.96
C LEU A 414 -18.46 13.19 -44.49
N GLN A 415 -17.22 13.59 -44.18
CA GLN A 415 -16.62 14.80 -44.75
C GLN A 415 -16.19 14.55 -46.22
N PRO A 416 -16.63 15.37 -47.19
CA PRO A 416 -16.13 15.26 -48.56
C PRO A 416 -14.63 15.57 -48.61
N GLU A 417 -13.87 14.88 -49.45
CA GLU A 417 -12.44 15.18 -49.63
C GLU A 417 -12.27 16.67 -49.97
N PRO A 418 -11.25 17.35 -49.39
CA PRO A 418 -10.97 18.73 -49.75
C PRO A 418 -10.71 18.79 -51.25
N ALA A 419 -11.49 19.59 -51.97
CA ALA A 419 -11.27 19.86 -53.38
C ALA A 419 -9.81 20.31 -53.55
N HIS A 420 -8.99 19.44 -54.16
CA HIS A 420 -7.61 19.78 -54.47
C HIS A 420 -7.62 21.02 -55.41
N PRO A 421 -6.79 22.04 -55.11
CA PRO A 421 -6.80 23.32 -55.81
C PRO A 421 -6.39 23.23 -57.28
#